data_AF-A0A151JXL9-F1
#
_entry.id   AF-A0A151JXL9-F1
#
_cell.length_a   1.000
_cell.length_b   1.000
_cell.length_c   1.000
_cell.angle_alpha   90.00
_cell.angle_beta   90.00
_cell.angle_gamma   90.00
#
_symmetry.space_group_name_H-M   'P 1'
#
loop_
_entity.id
_entity.type
_entity.pdbx_description
1 polymer ?
#
loop_
_entity_poly.entity_id
_entity_poly.type
_entity_poly.pdbx_seq_one_letter_code
_entity_poly.pdbx_strand_id
1 'polypeptide(L)'
;MEKIGHRYVIQYFHLKGLSPTNIKAELDSTLEESAPSFTTVKYWVAEFKRGPTSCEDEHRCDRSDRRLQVRELADMVNISKSAVHRILAENLEMRKLCARWVPRLLNNRTKAASRGCFNRVFGDVSQQQS
;
A
#
# COMPACT_ATOMS: atom_id res chain seq x y z
N MET A 1 -10.03 5.95 -21.47
CA MET A 1 -8.97 6.79 -20.88
C MET A 1 -8.32 6.04 -19.74
N GLU A 2 -6.99 6.01 -19.66
CA GLU A 2 -6.25 5.34 -18.58
C GLU A 2 -6.58 5.97 -17.21
N LYS A 3 -6.59 5.14 -16.16
CA LYS A 3 -6.88 5.51 -14.75
C LYS A 3 -6.00 6.67 -14.24
N ILE A 4 -4.87 6.90 -14.89
CA ILE A 4 -3.94 8.00 -14.68
C ILE A 4 -4.63 9.36 -14.96
N GLY A 5 -5.44 9.47 -16.00
CA GLY A 5 -6.12 10.72 -16.38
C GLY A 5 -7.11 11.22 -15.33
N HIS A 6 -7.85 10.30 -14.68
CA HIS A 6 -8.83 10.68 -13.64
C HIS A 6 -8.17 11.33 -12.42
N ARG A 7 -6.94 10.94 -12.07
CA ARG A 7 -6.21 11.53 -10.93
C ARG A 7 -5.88 12.98 -11.18
N TYR A 8 -5.39 13.30 -12.37
CA TYR A 8 -5.06 14.68 -12.78
C TYR A 8 -6.29 15.57 -12.78
N VAL A 9 -7.43 15.08 -13.29
CA VAL A 9 -8.69 15.84 -13.32
C VAL A 9 -9.20 16.09 -11.90
N ILE A 10 -9.17 15.08 -11.02
CA ILE A 10 -9.57 15.25 -9.61
C ILE A 10 -8.64 16.23 -8.89
N GLN A 11 -7.33 16.17 -9.15
CA GLN A 11 -6.34 17.09 -8.58
C GLN A 11 -6.59 18.54 -9.02
N TYR A 12 -6.85 18.76 -10.31
CA TYR A 12 -7.17 20.07 -10.85
C TYR A 12 -8.42 20.69 -10.19
N PHE A 13 -9.48 19.91 -10.04
CA PHE A 13 -10.69 20.38 -9.38
C PHE A 13 -10.50 20.60 -7.88
N HIS A 14 -9.68 19.79 -7.22
CA HIS A 14 -9.29 20.00 -5.82
C HIS A 14 -8.52 21.32 -5.65
N LEU A 15 -7.59 21.64 -6.56
CA LEU A 15 -6.86 22.92 -6.58
C LEU A 15 -7.79 24.12 -6.84
N LYS A 16 -8.87 23.94 -7.59
CA LYS A 16 -9.93 24.94 -7.75
C LYS A 16 -10.80 25.14 -6.51
N GLY A 17 -10.59 24.35 -5.44
CA GLY A 17 -11.35 24.47 -4.19
C GLY A 17 -12.73 23.83 -4.20
N LEU A 18 -13.01 22.95 -5.17
CA LEU A 18 -14.29 22.26 -5.26
C LEU A 18 -14.40 21.14 -4.22
N SER A 19 -15.62 20.98 -3.66
CA SER A 19 -15.91 19.88 -2.75
C SER A 19 -16.02 18.55 -3.52
N PRO A 20 -15.74 17.39 -2.90
CA PRO A 20 -15.82 16.08 -3.56
C PRO A 20 -17.16 15.80 -4.25
N THR A 21 -18.26 16.35 -3.71
CA THR A 21 -19.61 16.21 -4.27
C THR A 21 -19.74 16.97 -5.58
N ASN A 22 -19.22 18.20 -5.64
CA ASN A 22 -19.24 19.00 -6.87
C ASN A 22 -18.30 18.39 -7.92
N ILE A 23 -17.14 17.89 -7.49
CA ILE A 23 -16.21 17.17 -8.38
C ILE A 23 -16.89 15.96 -9.02
N LYS A 24 -17.67 15.19 -8.25
CA LYS A 24 -18.40 14.04 -8.78
C LYS A 24 -19.47 14.44 -9.79
N ALA A 25 -20.25 15.48 -9.50
CA ALA A 25 -21.26 15.98 -10.43
C ALA A 25 -20.65 16.46 -11.76
N GLU A 26 -19.52 17.17 -11.71
CA GLU A 26 -18.79 17.62 -12.89
C GLU A 26 -18.21 16.45 -13.70
N LEU A 27 -17.67 15.44 -13.01
CA LEU A 27 -17.17 14.23 -13.65
C LEU A 27 -18.28 13.39 -14.30
N ASP A 28 -19.46 13.33 -13.67
CA ASP A 28 -20.61 12.62 -14.22
C ASP A 28 -21.18 13.34 -15.45
N SER A 29 -21.21 14.68 -15.44
CA SER A 29 -21.65 15.47 -16.61
C SER A 29 -20.71 15.37 -17.81
N THR A 30 -19.41 15.13 -17.59
CA THR A 30 -18.40 15.16 -18.66
C THR A 30 -18.02 13.78 -19.16
N LEU A 31 -18.03 12.77 -18.29
CA LEU A 31 -17.52 11.43 -18.60
C LEU A 31 -18.58 10.33 -18.53
N GLU A 32 -19.80 10.61 -18.03
CA GLU A 32 -20.93 9.66 -17.86
C GLU A 32 -20.48 8.23 -17.48
N GLU A 33 -20.34 7.32 -18.45
CA GLU A 33 -19.96 5.92 -18.22
C GLU A 33 -18.50 5.71 -17.81
N SER A 34 -17.61 6.62 -18.20
CA SER A 34 -16.18 6.57 -17.86
C SER A 34 -15.86 7.31 -16.55
N ALA A 35 -16.87 7.90 -15.89
CA ALA A 35 -16.66 8.69 -14.70
C ALA A 35 -16.19 7.81 -13.51
N PRO A 36 -15.17 8.24 -12.75
CA PRO A 36 -14.75 7.52 -11.57
C PRO A 36 -15.88 7.50 -10.52
N SER A 37 -15.94 6.40 -9.77
CA SER A 37 -16.87 6.26 -8.65
C SER A 37 -16.65 7.37 -7.61
N PHE A 38 -17.73 7.77 -6.93
CA PHE A 38 -17.67 8.75 -5.86
C PHE A 38 -16.66 8.38 -4.75
N THR A 39 -16.53 7.09 -4.42
CA THR A 39 -15.52 6.61 -3.46
C THR A 39 -14.10 6.84 -3.96
N THR A 40 -13.86 6.74 -5.26
CA THR A 40 -12.56 7.04 -5.88
C THR A 40 -12.25 8.53 -5.78
N VAL A 41 -13.24 9.40 -6.07
CA VAL A 41 -13.11 10.86 -5.92
C VAL A 41 -12.79 11.24 -4.48
N LYS A 42 -13.52 10.69 -3.49
CA LYS A 42 -13.25 10.95 -2.06
C LYS A 42 -11.87 10.48 -1.63
N TYR A 43 -11.46 9.28 -2.06
CA TYR A 43 -10.14 8.74 -1.76
C TYR A 43 -9.04 9.69 -2.24
N TRP A 44 -9.07 10.10 -3.51
CA TRP A 44 -8.07 11.00 -4.07
C TRP A 44 -8.09 12.39 -3.44
N VAL A 45 -9.28 12.97 -3.17
CA VAL A 45 -9.36 14.27 -2.47
C VAL A 45 -8.77 14.18 -1.05
N ALA A 46 -9.00 13.07 -0.33
CA ALA A 46 -8.40 12.88 0.99
C ALA A 46 -6.88 12.71 0.93
N GLU A 47 -6.38 11.99 -0.07
CA GLU A 47 -4.93 11.81 -0.28
C GLU A 47 -4.25 13.13 -0.68
N PHE A 48 -4.88 13.95 -1.55
CA PHE A 48 -4.36 15.28 -1.90
C PHE A 48 -4.36 16.27 -0.74
N LYS A 49 -5.26 16.10 0.25
CA LYS A 49 -5.22 16.87 1.50
C LYS A 49 -4.11 16.45 2.46
N ARG A 50 -3.68 15.19 2.39
CA ARG A 50 -2.65 14.61 3.28
C ARG A 50 -1.22 14.88 2.81
N GLY A 51 -1.00 15.04 1.49
CA GLY A 51 0.33 15.01 0.86
C GLY A 51 0.87 13.57 0.84
N PRO A 52 1.34 13.03 -0.30
CA PRO A 52 2.38 13.60 -1.17
C PRO A 52 2.03 13.68 -2.68
N THR A 53 2.86 14.44 -3.39
CA THR A 53 2.83 14.83 -4.80
C THR A 53 3.33 13.74 -5.77
N SER A 54 2.64 12.61 -5.87
CA SER A 54 2.87 11.72 -7.02
C SER A 54 1.55 11.16 -7.54
N CYS A 55 1.23 11.55 -8.77
CA CYS A 55 0.08 11.06 -9.54
C CYS A 55 0.35 9.66 -10.10
N GLU A 56 1.60 9.19 -10.04
CA GLU A 56 2.01 7.89 -10.51
C GLU A 56 1.58 6.81 -9.51
N ASP A 57 1.21 5.64 -10.04
CA ASP A 57 1.21 4.43 -9.23
C ASP A 57 2.65 4.17 -8.80
N GLU A 58 3.02 4.71 -7.63
CA GLU A 58 4.22 4.30 -6.94
C GLU A 58 4.14 2.78 -6.88
N HIS A 59 5.07 2.11 -7.57
CA HIS A 59 5.14 0.66 -7.59
C HIS A 59 5.18 0.25 -6.12
N ARG A 60 4.07 -0.24 -5.60
CA ARG A 60 4.05 -0.91 -4.31
C ARG A 60 4.85 -2.16 -4.56
N CYS A 61 6.17 -2.05 -4.38
CA CYS A 61 7.11 -3.14 -4.35
C CYS A 61 6.59 -4.07 -3.27
N ASP A 62 5.82 -5.06 -3.69
CA ASP A 62 5.24 -6.02 -2.80
C ASP A 62 6.40 -6.70 -2.07
N ARG A 63 6.42 -6.58 -0.75
CA ARG A 63 7.48 -7.12 0.13
C ARG A 63 7.46 -8.65 0.16
N SER A 64 6.80 -9.30 -0.79
CA SER A 64 6.47 -10.71 -0.72
C SER A 64 7.62 -11.61 -1.16
N ASP A 65 8.53 -11.17 -2.03
CA ASP A 65 9.65 -12.04 -2.46
C ASP A 65 10.97 -11.30 -2.66
N ARG A 66 11.59 -10.89 -1.54
CA ARG A 66 12.97 -10.38 -1.51
C ARG A 66 13.99 -11.28 -2.24
N ARG A 67 13.69 -12.56 -2.43
CA ARG A 67 14.55 -13.53 -3.15
C ARG A 67 14.40 -13.46 -4.67
N LEU A 68 13.20 -13.20 -5.18
CA LEU A 68 12.97 -12.96 -6.62
C LEU A 68 13.55 -11.59 -7.00
N GLN A 69 13.43 -10.63 -6.08
CA GLN A 69 13.87 -9.25 -6.25
C GLN A 69 15.36 -9.09 -6.62
N VAL A 70 16.30 -9.91 -6.13
CA VAL A 70 17.73 -9.74 -6.48
C VAL A 70 18.02 -10.09 -7.94
N ARG A 71 17.31 -11.10 -8.50
CA ARG A 71 17.48 -11.48 -9.91
C ARG A 71 16.75 -10.47 -10.81
N GLU A 72 15.51 -10.16 -10.48
CA GLU A 72 14.70 -9.20 -11.24
C GLU A 72 15.32 -7.79 -11.19
N LEU A 73 15.87 -7.36 -10.06
CA LEU A 73 16.57 -6.07 -9.94
C LEU A 73 17.87 -6.04 -10.73
N ALA A 74 18.61 -7.15 -10.77
CA ALA A 74 19.78 -7.27 -11.62
C ALA A 74 19.41 -7.11 -13.11
N ASP A 75 18.31 -7.73 -13.53
CA ASP A 75 17.81 -7.67 -14.91
C ASP A 75 17.23 -6.28 -15.24
N MET A 76 16.48 -5.67 -14.33
CA MET A 76 15.89 -4.33 -14.51
C MET A 76 16.94 -3.21 -14.56
N VAL A 77 17.95 -3.28 -13.69
CA VAL A 77 19.00 -2.24 -13.58
C VAL A 77 20.21 -2.59 -14.47
N ASN A 78 20.19 -3.76 -15.11
CA ASN A 78 21.28 -4.32 -15.92
C ASN A 78 22.63 -4.32 -15.17
N ILE A 79 22.58 -4.57 -13.86
CA ILE A 79 23.74 -4.65 -12.97
C ILE A 79 23.97 -6.12 -12.63
N SER A 80 25.24 -6.51 -12.46
CA SER A 80 25.55 -7.87 -12.04
C SER A 80 24.89 -8.21 -10.69
N LYS A 81 24.35 -9.43 -10.59
CA LYS A 81 23.71 -9.94 -9.37
C LYS A 81 24.57 -9.78 -8.10
N SER A 82 25.89 -9.88 -8.24
CA SER A 82 26.87 -9.68 -7.15
C SER A 82 26.93 -8.22 -6.69
N ALA A 83 26.90 -7.25 -7.60
CA ALA A 83 26.88 -5.83 -7.26
C ALA A 83 25.55 -5.46 -6.58
N VAL A 84 24.42 -5.99 -7.03
CA VAL A 84 23.13 -5.83 -6.34
C VAL A 84 23.20 -6.38 -4.91
N HIS A 85 23.78 -7.56 -4.73
CA HIS A 85 23.95 -8.16 -3.39
C HIS A 85 24.84 -7.31 -2.48
N ARG A 86 25.92 -6.72 -3.02
CA ARG A 86 26.78 -5.80 -2.27
C ARG A 86 26.04 -4.53 -1.85
N ILE A 87 25.29 -3.89 -2.74
CA ILE A 87 24.54 -2.68 -2.40
C ILE A 87 23.52 -2.98 -1.30
N LEU A 88 22.81 -4.10 -1.39
CA LEU A 88 21.83 -4.50 -0.38
C LEU A 88 22.49 -4.78 0.98
N ALA A 89 23.64 -5.47 1.00
CA ALA A 89 24.28 -5.91 2.24
C ALA A 89 25.21 -4.86 2.87
N GLU A 90 25.94 -4.09 2.06
CA GLU A 90 26.98 -3.14 2.49
C GLU A 90 26.41 -1.71 2.59
N ASN A 91 25.74 -1.21 1.55
CA ASN A 91 25.31 0.19 1.50
C ASN A 91 23.99 0.41 2.26
N LEU A 92 23.10 -0.58 2.22
CA LEU A 92 21.77 -0.53 2.85
C LEU A 92 21.68 -1.39 4.12
N GLU A 93 22.77 -2.10 4.47
CA GLU A 93 22.88 -2.97 5.65
C GLU A 93 21.73 -3.97 5.81
N MET A 94 21.12 -4.39 4.69
CA MET A 94 19.97 -5.29 4.70
C MET A 94 20.42 -6.73 4.92
N ARG A 95 19.90 -7.36 5.98
CA ARG A 95 20.17 -8.77 6.28
C ARG A 95 19.11 -9.69 5.70
N LYS A 96 19.56 -10.83 5.17
CA LYS A 96 18.68 -11.91 4.73
C LYS A 96 18.06 -12.59 5.94
N LEU A 97 16.74 -12.45 6.09
CA LEU A 97 15.97 -13.19 7.09
C LEU A 97 15.39 -14.45 6.44
N CYS A 98 15.47 -15.57 7.16
CA CYS A 98 14.71 -16.76 6.81
C CYS A 98 13.32 -16.66 7.45
N ALA A 99 12.27 -16.92 6.67
CA ALA A 99 10.95 -17.10 7.24
C ALA A 99 10.97 -18.32 8.17
N ARG A 100 10.38 -18.19 9.36
CA ARG A 100 10.21 -19.31 10.28
C ARG A 100 9.07 -20.19 9.77
N TRP A 101 9.29 -21.50 9.71
CA TRP A 101 8.29 -22.43 9.21
C TRP A 101 7.02 -22.36 10.05
N VAL A 102 5.88 -22.15 9.39
CA VAL A 102 4.56 -22.10 10.04
C VAL A 102 3.80 -23.38 9.64
N PRO A 103 3.57 -24.32 10.57
CA PRO A 103 3.01 -25.64 10.26
C PRO A 103 1.61 -25.63 9.63
N ARG A 104 0.84 -24.56 9.87
CA ARG A 104 -0.54 -24.45 9.41
C ARG A 104 -0.79 -23.08 8.82
N LEU A 105 -1.41 -23.06 7.64
CA LEU A 105 -1.91 -21.83 7.06
C LEU A 105 -3.09 -21.33 7.90
N LEU A 106 -2.93 -20.15 8.51
CA LEU A 106 -3.96 -19.59 9.38
C LEU A 106 -4.87 -18.65 8.61
N ASN A 107 -6.16 -18.97 8.58
CA ASN A 107 -7.22 -18.13 8.05
C ASN A 107 -7.62 -17.05 9.07
N ASN A 108 -8.27 -15.97 8.61
CA ASN A 108 -8.63 -14.84 9.48
C ASN A 108 -9.50 -15.27 10.69
N ARG A 109 -10.38 -16.25 10.49
CA ARG A 109 -11.20 -16.85 11.55
C ARG A 109 -10.35 -17.59 12.60
N THR A 110 -9.35 -18.36 12.19
CA THR A 110 -8.49 -19.11 13.12
C THR A 110 -7.51 -18.19 13.85
N LYS A 111 -7.02 -17.13 13.19
CA LYS A 111 -6.22 -16.07 13.83
C LYS A 111 -7.01 -15.33 14.91
N ALA A 112 -8.27 -14.97 14.62
CA ALA A 112 -9.13 -14.28 15.59
C ALA A 112 -9.43 -15.16 16.81
N ALA A 113 -9.72 -16.45 16.59
CA ALA A 113 -9.94 -17.40 17.68
C ALA A 113 -8.67 -17.60 18.53
N SER A 114 -7.49 -17.78 17.92
CA SER A 114 -6.24 -17.91 18.67
C SER A 114 -5.89 -16.65 19.46
N ARG A 115 -6.13 -15.46 18.90
CA ARG A 115 -5.97 -14.18 19.62
C ARG A 115 -6.94 -14.06 20.79
N GLY A 116 -8.19 -14.46 20.61
CA GLY A 116 -9.19 -14.49 21.66
C GLY A 116 -8.82 -15.43 22.80
N CYS A 117 -8.36 -16.64 22.49
CA CYS A 117 -7.87 -17.59 23.49
C CYS A 117 -6.62 -17.08 24.22
N PHE A 118 -5.66 -16.49 23.51
CA PHE A 118 -4.46 -15.91 24.13
C PHE A 118 -4.84 -14.77 25.10
N ASN A 119 -5.67 -13.83 24.67
CA ASN A 119 -6.10 -12.72 25.52
C ASN A 119 -6.95 -13.17 26.72
N ARG A 120 -7.69 -14.28 26.59
CA ARG A 120 -8.44 -14.86 27.73
C ARG A 120 -7.54 -15.54 28.75
N VAL A 121 -6.40 -16.07 28.33
CA VAL A 121 -5.46 -16.78 29.22
C VAL A 121 -4.44 -15.82 29.85
N PHE A 122 -4.09 -14.73 29.16
CA PHE A 122 -3.00 -13.82 29.58
C PHE A 122 -3.44 -12.35 29.76
N GLY A 123 -4.69 -11.98 29.49
CA GLY A 123 -5.18 -10.59 29.52
C GLY A 123 -5.47 -10.02 30.90
N ASP A 124 -5.56 -10.85 31.94
CA ASP A 124 -5.93 -10.42 33.30
C ASP A 124 -4.71 -10.04 34.19
N VAL A 125 -3.51 -9.89 33.64
CA VAL A 125 -2.30 -9.47 34.40
C VAL A 125 -2.12 -7.94 34.34
N SER A 126 -3.19 -7.17 34.53
CA SER A 126 -3.11 -5.69 34.53
C SER A 126 -4.02 -4.99 35.55
N GLN A 127 -4.65 -5.70 36.49
CA GLN A 127 -5.48 -5.09 37.54
C GLN A 127 -4.98 -5.27 38.98
N GLN A 128 -3.72 -5.65 39.22
CA GLN A 128 -3.22 -5.92 40.58
C GLN A 128 -2.02 -5.07 41.04
N GLN A 129 -1.79 -3.90 40.47
CA GLN A 129 -0.90 -2.90 41.11
C GLN A 129 -1.62 -1.55 41.18
N SER A 130 -2.36 -1.37 42.27
CA SER A 130 -2.64 -0.09 42.93
C SER A 130 -2.13 -0.20 44.36
#